data_AF-B5IKV2-F1
#
_entry.id   AF-B5IKV2-F1
#
_cell.length_a   1.000
_cell.length_b   1.000
_cell.length_c   1.000
_cell.angle_alpha   90.00
_cell.angle_beta   90.00
_cell.angle_gamma   90.00
#
_symmetry.space_group_name_H-M   'P 1'
#
loop_
_entity.id
_entity.type
_entity.pdbx_description
1 polymer ?
#
loop_
_entity_poly.entity_id
_entity_poly.type
_entity_poly.pdbx_seq_one_letter_code
_entity_poly.pdbx_strand_id
1 'polypeptide(L)'
;MRFSPRFLQLLREAKSSGVLVEEVTWARLGQLTGGAVHQGIVLQTAAAETLDLPSLIEGCRGIGEPPLLMALDGITDPHNLGAIARSAEALGAHGLVLPQRRSAGLTGSVAKVAAGALEHLPVARVVNLNRALDSLKQEGYRVIGLASEGSVSLEQADLEGPLVIVTGSEADGLAMLTRKHCDQLVSIPLRGATPSLNASVATALLLYEVARRGWMKGLKGGQPAPRLQRPRMPVAAASEPGPVPSQAAQAGADRPEPAQPEAVDAEPLHHGAAQPEGHQLAGLDASVQASGHAERAVASATEAPPAAAPPAAAPPAAAAPATEAPAGEAAIPETPLPEPVSDAPAGQVPDAEPAPAPEDPWGATRAAALSFARDVQL
;
A
#
# COMPACT_ATOMS: atom_id res chain seq x y z
N MET A 1 25.84 1.88 -0.39
CA MET A 1 24.78 2.69 0.25
C MET A 1 25.31 3.51 1.44
N ARG A 2 25.76 2.90 2.55
CA ARG A 2 26.17 3.60 3.80
C ARG A 2 27.13 4.80 3.67
N PHE A 3 27.99 4.84 2.66
CA PHE A 3 28.93 5.96 2.43
C PHE A 3 28.50 6.94 1.33
N SER A 4 27.25 6.89 0.83
CA SER A 4 26.80 7.87 -0.15
C SER A 4 26.52 9.23 0.51
N PRO A 5 26.90 10.37 -0.10
CA PRO A 5 26.62 11.69 0.45
C PRO A 5 25.13 11.92 0.73
N ARG A 6 24.24 11.43 -0.15
CA ARG A 6 22.78 11.46 0.02
C ARG A 6 22.32 10.70 1.26
N PHE A 7 22.86 9.52 1.55
CA PHE A 7 22.49 8.77 2.76
C PHE A 7 22.95 9.51 4.02
N LEU A 8 24.17 10.05 4.02
CA LEU A 8 24.70 10.84 5.15
C LEU A 8 24.03 12.21 5.31
N GLN A 9 23.37 12.73 4.27
CA GLN A 9 22.47 13.88 4.35
C GLN A 9 21.13 13.49 4.99
N LEU A 10 20.43 12.52 4.42
CA LEU A 10 19.13 12.03 4.91
C LEU A 10 19.20 11.59 6.39
N LEU A 11 20.31 10.97 6.81
CA LEU A 11 20.51 10.53 8.19
C LEU A 11 20.81 11.70 9.16
N ARG A 12 21.27 12.85 8.67
CA ARG A 12 21.35 14.10 9.46
C ARG A 12 19.99 14.79 9.55
N GLU A 13 19.26 14.84 8.43
CA GLU A 13 17.91 15.43 8.36
C GLU A 13 16.95 14.70 9.32
N ALA A 14 16.91 13.36 9.27
CA ALA A 14 16.14 12.55 10.22
C ALA A 14 16.53 12.81 11.69
N LYS A 15 17.84 12.86 12.01
CA LYS A 15 18.33 13.19 13.37
C LYS A 15 17.91 14.60 13.81
N SER A 16 17.94 15.60 12.93
CA SER A 16 17.46 16.96 13.26
C SER A 16 15.95 17.05 13.47
N SER A 17 15.17 16.11 12.92
CA SER A 17 13.73 15.97 13.15
C SER A 17 13.38 15.06 14.35
N GLY A 18 14.34 14.80 15.25
CA GLY A 18 14.14 14.01 16.47
C GLY A 18 14.09 12.50 16.28
N VAL A 19 14.36 11.97 15.07
CA VAL A 19 14.36 10.53 14.83
C VAL A 19 15.56 9.88 15.54
N LEU A 20 15.27 8.92 16.43
CA LEU A 20 16.29 8.10 17.08
C LEU A 20 16.96 7.18 16.04
N VAL A 21 18.29 7.23 15.96
CA VAL A 21 19.08 6.46 14.99
C VAL A 21 20.21 5.72 15.73
N GLU A 22 20.06 4.40 15.85
CA GLU A 22 21.05 3.48 16.43
C GLU A 22 21.83 2.77 15.31
N GLU A 23 23.17 2.70 15.42
CA GLU A 23 24.00 1.95 14.49
C GLU A 23 24.23 0.52 15.01
N VAL A 24 23.53 -0.44 14.43
CA VAL A 24 23.55 -1.85 14.86
C VAL A 24 24.16 -2.81 13.83
N THR A 25 24.50 -4.01 14.29
CA THR A 25 25.08 -5.07 13.45
C THR A 25 24.08 -5.60 12.43
N TRP A 26 24.57 -6.19 11.33
CA TRP A 26 23.71 -6.81 10.31
C TRP A 26 22.81 -7.92 10.92
N ALA A 27 23.36 -8.72 11.82
CA ALA A 27 22.59 -9.74 12.55
C ALA A 27 21.47 -9.14 13.41
N ARG A 28 21.70 -7.98 14.05
CA ARG A 28 20.67 -7.27 14.82
C ARG A 28 19.54 -6.74 13.94
N LEU A 29 19.85 -6.22 12.75
CA LEU A 29 18.82 -5.83 11.78
C LEU A 29 17.99 -7.05 11.34
N GLY A 30 18.64 -8.18 11.04
CA GLY A 30 17.96 -9.43 10.70
C GLY A 30 17.07 -9.98 11.81
N GLN A 31 17.44 -9.81 13.09
CA GLN A 31 16.56 -10.10 14.22
C GLN A 31 15.33 -9.18 14.23
N LEU A 32 15.52 -7.87 14.06
CA LEU A 32 14.44 -6.87 14.09
C LEU A 32 13.45 -7.04 12.93
N THR A 33 13.88 -7.56 11.77
CA THR A 33 12.99 -7.80 10.61
C THR A 33 12.50 -9.24 10.48
N GLY A 34 12.78 -10.13 11.44
CA GLY A 34 12.44 -11.56 11.33
C GLY A 34 13.07 -12.25 10.10
N GLY A 35 14.24 -11.76 9.66
CA GLY A 35 14.95 -12.24 8.46
C GLY A 35 14.58 -11.53 7.15
N ALA A 36 13.64 -10.59 7.12
CA ALA A 36 13.25 -9.89 5.89
C ALA A 36 14.36 -8.95 5.36
N VAL A 37 14.41 -8.75 4.03
CA VAL A 37 15.51 -8.07 3.32
C VAL A 37 15.56 -6.57 3.59
N HIS A 38 16.37 -6.20 4.58
CA HIS A 38 16.50 -4.85 5.13
C HIS A 38 17.61 -3.99 4.48
N GLN A 39 18.42 -4.54 3.56
CA GLN A 39 19.49 -3.81 2.82
C GLN A 39 20.50 -3.01 3.68
N GLY A 40 20.55 -3.28 4.99
CA GLY A 40 21.46 -2.64 5.96
C GLY A 40 20.89 -1.46 6.77
N ILE A 41 19.57 -1.19 6.69
CA ILE A 41 18.85 -0.16 7.46
C ILE A 41 17.48 -0.73 7.88
N VAL A 42 16.91 -0.32 9.01
CA VAL A 42 15.54 -0.64 9.43
C VAL A 42 14.89 0.62 9.99
N LEU A 43 13.59 0.79 9.79
CA LEU A 43 12.79 1.80 10.48
C LEU A 43 11.71 1.12 11.32
N GLN A 44 11.52 1.59 12.55
CA GLN A 44 10.42 1.20 13.42
C GLN A 44 9.52 2.43 13.63
N THR A 45 8.22 2.27 13.40
CA THR A 45 7.22 3.36 13.44
C THR A 45 6.03 2.96 14.30
N ALA A 46 5.13 3.92 14.54
CA ALA A 46 3.76 3.58 14.91
C ALA A 46 3.10 2.72 13.82
N ALA A 47 1.98 2.07 14.16
CA ALA A 47 1.15 1.38 13.17
C ALA A 47 0.58 2.38 12.14
N ALA A 48 0.36 1.91 10.91
CA ALA A 48 -0.31 2.72 9.88
C ALA A 48 -1.73 3.07 10.34
N GLU A 49 -2.06 4.36 10.31
CA GLU A 49 -3.42 4.83 10.54
C GLU A 49 -4.35 4.38 9.43
N THR A 50 -5.61 4.11 9.79
CA THR A 50 -6.64 3.72 8.84
C THR A 50 -7.96 4.39 9.21
N LEU A 51 -8.64 4.92 8.20
CA LEU A 51 -9.95 5.54 8.35
C LEU A 51 -11.05 4.47 8.50
N ASP A 52 -12.24 4.91 8.92
CA ASP A 52 -13.47 4.22 8.57
C ASP A 52 -13.94 4.62 7.15
N LEU A 53 -14.99 3.95 6.67
CA LEU A 53 -15.52 4.24 5.33
C LEU A 53 -16.19 5.63 5.23
N PRO A 54 -17.05 6.07 6.20
CA PRO A 54 -17.63 7.41 6.17
C PRO A 54 -16.60 8.54 6.09
N SER A 55 -15.52 8.48 6.86
CA SER A 55 -14.48 9.53 6.85
C SER A 55 -13.75 9.60 5.50
N LEU A 56 -13.54 8.45 4.83
CA LEU A 56 -12.96 8.42 3.49
C LEU A 56 -13.92 8.99 2.43
N ILE A 57 -15.23 8.72 2.54
CA ILE A 57 -16.25 9.25 1.62
C ILE A 57 -16.39 10.76 1.79
N GLU A 58 -16.49 11.25 3.04
CA GLU A 58 -16.59 12.70 3.31
C GLU A 58 -15.33 13.45 2.84
N GLY A 59 -14.15 12.90 3.11
CA GLY A 59 -12.90 13.46 2.59
C GLY A 59 -12.80 13.42 1.05
N CYS A 60 -13.51 12.52 0.37
CA CYS A 60 -13.65 12.53 -1.08
C CYS A 60 -14.67 13.56 -1.61
N ARG A 61 -15.73 13.90 -0.85
CA ARG A 61 -16.73 14.91 -1.27
C ARG A 61 -16.12 16.31 -1.41
N GLY A 62 -15.07 16.62 -0.64
CA GLY A 62 -14.34 17.90 -0.71
C GLY A 62 -13.35 18.03 -1.88
N ILE A 63 -13.34 17.10 -2.84
CA ILE A 63 -12.35 17.04 -3.93
C ILE A 63 -12.93 17.62 -5.23
N GLY A 64 -12.15 18.48 -5.90
CA GLY A 64 -12.56 19.18 -7.13
C GLY A 64 -12.61 18.34 -8.42
N GLU A 65 -12.49 17.01 -8.32
CA GLU A 65 -12.50 16.06 -9.44
C GLU A 65 -13.22 14.75 -9.06
N PRO A 66 -13.74 13.94 -10.01
CA PRO A 66 -14.51 12.75 -9.71
C PRO A 66 -13.73 11.73 -8.86
N PRO A 67 -14.21 11.37 -7.64
CA PRO A 67 -13.47 10.47 -6.77
C PRO A 67 -13.28 9.07 -7.36
N LEU A 68 -12.07 8.54 -7.21
CA LEU A 68 -11.68 7.19 -7.64
C LEU A 68 -11.18 6.40 -6.44
N LEU A 69 -11.89 5.35 -6.03
CA LEU A 69 -11.49 4.48 -4.93
C LEU A 69 -11.10 3.10 -5.43
N MET A 70 -10.19 2.45 -4.70
CA MET A 70 -9.73 1.09 -4.97
C MET A 70 -10.16 0.17 -3.83
N ALA A 71 -10.86 -0.93 -4.10
CA ALA A 71 -11.38 -1.86 -3.11
C ALA A 71 -10.88 -3.29 -3.36
N LEU A 72 -10.35 -3.98 -2.33
CA LEU A 72 -9.69 -5.28 -2.52
C LEU A 72 -10.46 -6.44 -1.88
N ASP A 73 -10.81 -7.44 -2.70
CA ASP A 73 -11.48 -8.67 -2.25
C ASP A 73 -10.49 -9.83 -2.27
N GLY A 74 -10.07 -10.32 -1.10
CA GLY A 74 -9.21 -11.51 -1.01
C GLY A 74 -7.72 -11.30 -1.32
N ILE A 75 -7.22 -10.07 -1.48
CA ILE A 75 -5.78 -9.80 -1.66
C ILE A 75 -5.03 -10.06 -0.35
N THR A 76 -4.53 -11.28 -0.18
CA THR A 76 -3.83 -11.78 1.02
C THR A 76 -2.30 -11.73 0.93
N ASP A 77 -1.74 -11.57 -0.27
CA ASP A 77 -0.30 -11.39 -0.49
C ASP A 77 0.14 -9.93 -0.24
N PRO A 78 1.12 -9.69 0.65
CA PRO A 78 1.71 -8.37 0.87
C PRO A 78 2.32 -7.71 -0.37
N HIS A 79 2.88 -8.48 -1.30
CA HIS A 79 3.51 -7.94 -2.51
C HIS A 79 2.46 -7.37 -3.46
N ASN A 80 1.41 -8.13 -3.78
CA ASN A 80 0.25 -7.66 -4.54
C ASN A 80 -0.44 -6.46 -3.86
N LEU A 81 -0.64 -6.47 -2.53
CA LEU A 81 -1.21 -5.32 -1.83
C LEU A 81 -0.34 -4.06 -2.00
N GLY A 82 0.98 -4.16 -1.81
CA GLY A 82 1.89 -3.02 -1.96
C GLY A 82 1.97 -2.51 -3.40
N ALA A 83 1.99 -3.42 -4.37
CA ALA A 83 2.00 -3.08 -5.79
C ALA A 83 0.69 -2.40 -6.22
N ILE A 84 -0.47 -2.91 -5.79
CA ILE A 84 -1.77 -2.26 -6.05
C ILE A 84 -1.83 -0.89 -5.39
N ALA A 85 -1.44 -0.74 -4.12
CA ALA A 85 -1.42 0.55 -3.43
C ALA A 85 -0.54 1.58 -4.17
N ARG A 86 0.62 1.15 -4.69
CA ARG A 86 1.51 2.00 -5.48
C ARG A 86 0.94 2.42 -6.82
N SER A 87 0.33 1.49 -7.56
CA SER A 87 -0.34 1.83 -8.83
C SER A 87 -1.58 2.70 -8.60
N ALA A 88 -2.34 2.46 -7.53
CA ALA A 88 -3.50 3.26 -7.14
C ALA A 88 -3.10 4.70 -6.83
N GLU A 89 -2.12 4.90 -5.95
CA GLU A 89 -1.60 6.22 -5.58
C GLU A 89 -1.13 7.00 -6.81
N ALA A 90 -0.25 6.40 -7.63
CA ALA A 90 0.42 7.06 -8.74
C ALA A 90 -0.44 7.31 -9.99
N LEU A 91 -1.62 6.68 -10.10
CA LEU A 91 -2.51 6.82 -11.27
C LEU A 91 -3.77 7.66 -11.00
N GLY A 92 -4.03 8.07 -9.75
CA GLY A 92 -5.16 8.95 -9.42
C GLY A 92 -6.20 8.38 -8.46
N ALA A 93 -6.02 7.19 -7.90
CA ALA A 93 -6.96 6.67 -6.91
C ALA A 93 -6.79 7.43 -5.59
N HIS A 94 -7.88 7.97 -5.08
CA HIS A 94 -8.00 8.88 -3.94
C HIS A 94 -7.98 8.16 -2.58
N GLY A 95 -8.22 6.85 -2.56
CA GLY A 95 -8.18 6.03 -1.34
C GLY A 95 -8.33 4.54 -1.61
N LEU A 96 -8.01 3.74 -0.59
CA LEU A 96 -7.98 2.28 -0.63
C LEU A 96 -8.94 1.70 0.43
N VAL A 97 -9.80 0.75 0.06
CA VAL A 97 -10.77 0.10 0.94
C VAL A 97 -10.37 -1.36 1.14
N LEU A 98 -9.92 -1.69 2.36
CA LEU A 98 -9.43 -3.04 2.72
C LEU A 98 -10.36 -3.72 3.72
N PRO A 99 -10.77 -4.99 3.49
CA PRO A 99 -11.51 -5.74 4.49
C PRO A 99 -10.65 -6.05 5.72
N GLN A 100 -11.27 -6.15 6.89
CA GLN A 100 -10.58 -6.47 8.14
C GLN A 100 -10.03 -7.90 8.19
N ARG A 101 -10.60 -8.82 7.39
CA ARG A 101 -10.24 -10.24 7.28
C ARG A 101 -10.07 -10.63 5.81
N ARG A 102 -9.30 -11.70 5.54
CA ARG A 102 -8.95 -12.18 4.19
C ARG A 102 -8.28 -11.10 3.32
N SER A 103 -7.40 -10.32 3.93
CA SER A 103 -6.52 -9.38 3.22
C SER A 103 -5.19 -9.26 3.98
N ALA A 104 -4.11 -8.91 3.27
CA ALA A 104 -2.82 -8.63 3.87
C ALA A 104 -2.91 -7.44 4.85
N GLY A 105 -2.16 -7.51 5.96
CA GLY A 105 -2.02 -6.39 6.88
C GLY A 105 -1.07 -5.33 6.33
N LEU A 106 -1.32 -4.06 6.66
CA LEU A 106 -0.40 -2.94 6.40
C LEU A 106 0.88 -3.12 7.24
N THR A 107 1.83 -3.86 6.68
CA THR A 107 3.09 -4.26 7.32
C THR A 107 4.28 -3.63 6.59
N GLY A 108 5.47 -3.65 7.20
CA GLY A 108 6.69 -3.13 6.57
C GLY A 108 6.97 -3.71 5.17
N SER A 109 6.64 -4.99 4.95
CA SER A 109 6.73 -5.62 3.62
C SER A 109 5.81 -4.99 2.58
N VAL A 110 4.60 -4.57 2.97
CA VAL A 110 3.66 -3.84 2.09
C VAL A 110 4.18 -2.43 1.84
N ALA A 111 4.60 -1.70 2.90
CA ALA A 111 5.13 -0.35 2.79
C ALA A 111 6.35 -0.27 1.85
N LYS A 112 7.24 -1.27 1.93
CA LYS A 112 8.40 -1.43 1.04
C LYS A 112 8.01 -1.58 -0.43
N VAL A 113 7.11 -2.51 -0.75
CA VAL A 113 6.66 -2.71 -2.14
C VAL A 113 5.85 -1.51 -2.64
N ALA A 114 5.10 -0.87 -1.74
CA ALA A 114 4.38 0.38 -1.98
C ALA A 114 5.30 1.59 -2.21
N ALA A 115 6.58 1.52 -1.82
CA ALA A 115 7.59 2.56 -2.02
C ALA A 115 7.17 3.97 -1.53
N GLY A 116 6.48 4.04 -0.37
CA GLY A 116 5.96 5.28 0.21
C GLY A 116 4.58 5.74 -0.28
N ALA A 117 3.90 4.97 -1.15
CA ALA A 117 2.55 5.28 -1.60
C ALA A 117 1.51 5.29 -0.45
N LEU A 118 1.68 4.43 0.57
CA LEU A 118 0.77 4.37 1.73
C LEU A 118 0.76 5.67 2.57
N GLU A 119 1.78 6.52 2.46
CA GLU A 119 1.82 7.82 3.15
C GLU A 119 0.95 8.90 2.48
N HIS A 120 0.50 8.62 1.24
CA HIS A 120 -0.22 9.59 0.40
C HIS A 120 -1.59 9.05 -0.06
N LEU A 121 -1.89 7.77 0.19
CA LEU A 121 -3.12 7.07 -0.19
C LEU A 121 -3.89 6.64 1.09
N PRO A 122 -4.91 7.40 1.52
CA PRO A 122 -5.72 7.06 2.69
C PRO A 122 -6.34 5.66 2.59
N VAL A 123 -6.19 4.85 3.64
CA VAL A 123 -6.71 3.47 3.68
C VAL A 123 -7.87 3.37 4.67
N ALA A 124 -9.06 3.01 4.21
CA ALA A 124 -10.20 2.69 5.06
C ALA A 124 -10.28 1.18 5.34
N ARG A 125 -10.55 0.77 6.59
CA ARG A 125 -10.72 -0.66 6.94
C ARG A 125 -12.17 -1.04 7.26
N VAL A 126 -12.74 -1.93 6.46
CA VAL A 126 -14.17 -2.30 6.52
C VAL A 126 -14.40 -3.72 7.07
N VAL A 127 -15.42 -3.90 7.91
CA VAL A 127 -15.78 -5.23 8.48
C VAL A 127 -16.33 -6.17 7.41
N ASN A 128 -17.14 -5.64 6.47
CA ASN A 128 -17.73 -6.37 5.36
C ASN A 128 -17.64 -5.53 4.09
N LEU A 129 -16.86 -6.01 3.10
CA LEU A 129 -16.66 -5.32 1.83
C LEU A 129 -17.95 -5.13 1.04
N ASN A 130 -18.87 -6.10 1.04
CA ASN A 130 -20.10 -6.02 0.24
C ASN A 130 -21.00 -4.87 0.70
N ARG A 131 -21.20 -4.74 2.02
CA ARG A 131 -21.90 -3.58 2.61
C ARG A 131 -21.18 -2.26 2.33
N ALA A 132 -19.84 -2.26 2.29
CA ALA A 132 -19.08 -1.06 1.93
C ALA A 132 -19.34 -0.64 0.48
N LEU A 133 -19.44 -1.60 -0.45
CA LEU A 133 -19.82 -1.34 -1.84
C LEU A 133 -21.26 -0.83 -1.95
N ASP A 134 -22.22 -1.37 -1.19
CA ASP A 134 -23.60 -0.84 -1.12
C ASP A 134 -23.62 0.63 -0.64
N SER A 135 -22.89 0.95 0.42
CA SER A 135 -22.80 2.32 0.94
C SER A 135 -22.16 3.28 -0.07
N LEU A 136 -21.11 2.86 -0.77
CA LEU A 136 -20.49 3.65 -1.83
C LEU A 136 -21.45 3.90 -3.00
N LYS A 137 -22.30 2.92 -3.36
CA LYS A 137 -23.32 3.09 -4.41
C LYS A 137 -24.45 4.03 -3.99
N GLN A 138 -24.84 4.03 -2.72
CA GLN A 138 -25.78 5.01 -2.16
C GLN A 138 -25.21 6.43 -2.19
N GLU A 139 -23.89 6.57 -2.09
CA GLU A 139 -23.12 7.81 -2.21
C GLU A 139 -22.75 8.17 -3.67
N GLY A 140 -23.40 7.54 -4.66
CA GLY A 140 -23.26 7.87 -6.08
C GLY A 140 -22.00 7.32 -6.77
N TYR A 141 -21.23 6.45 -6.12
CA TYR A 141 -20.10 5.78 -6.76
C TYR A 141 -20.56 4.58 -7.61
N ARG A 142 -19.96 4.44 -8.78
CA ARG A 142 -20.15 3.28 -9.68
C ARG A 142 -19.12 2.20 -9.39
N VAL A 143 -19.56 0.96 -9.12
CA VAL A 143 -18.66 -0.14 -8.74
C VAL A 143 -18.26 -0.98 -9.96
N ILE A 144 -16.96 -1.01 -10.26
CA ILE A 144 -16.37 -1.68 -11.41
C ILE A 144 -15.56 -2.90 -10.93
N GLY A 145 -16.08 -4.11 -11.12
CA GLY A 145 -15.37 -5.34 -10.76
C GLY A 145 -14.45 -5.82 -11.88
N LEU A 146 -13.17 -6.05 -11.58
CA LEU A 146 -12.20 -6.61 -12.52
C LEU A 146 -12.28 -8.16 -12.53
N ALA A 147 -12.65 -8.75 -13.66
CA ALA A 147 -12.83 -10.20 -13.81
C ALA A 147 -12.52 -10.68 -15.24
N SER A 148 -11.84 -11.82 -15.37
CA SER A 148 -11.58 -12.50 -16.66
C SER A 148 -12.85 -12.81 -17.46
N GLU A 149 -13.90 -13.19 -16.74
CA GLU A 149 -15.25 -13.51 -17.22
C GLU A 149 -16.18 -12.27 -17.26
N GLY A 150 -15.63 -11.06 -17.16
CA GLY A 150 -16.37 -9.81 -17.27
C GLY A 150 -16.98 -9.62 -18.65
N SER A 151 -18.29 -9.35 -18.70
CA SER A 151 -19.08 -9.22 -19.93
C SER A 151 -18.85 -7.92 -20.71
N VAL A 152 -18.10 -6.97 -20.15
CA VAL A 152 -17.72 -5.71 -20.79
C VAL A 152 -16.20 -5.67 -20.92
N SER A 153 -15.66 -5.32 -22.08
CA SER A 153 -14.19 -5.17 -22.23
C SER A 153 -13.71 -3.85 -21.61
N LEU A 154 -12.45 -3.78 -21.20
CA LEU A 154 -11.81 -2.56 -20.69
C LEU A 154 -11.97 -1.36 -21.65
N GLU A 155 -11.96 -1.62 -22.96
CA GLU A 155 -12.17 -0.61 -23.99
C GLU A 155 -13.61 -0.07 -24.01
N GLN A 156 -14.60 -0.91 -23.69
CA GLN A 156 -16.03 -0.60 -23.74
C GLN A 156 -16.63 -0.15 -22.38
N ALA A 157 -15.90 -0.35 -21.29
CA ALA A 157 -16.36 -0.04 -19.94
C ALA A 157 -16.72 1.44 -19.79
N ASP A 158 -17.87 1.72 -19.16
CA ASP A 158 -18.18 3.08 -18.69
C ASP A 158 -17.36 3.35 -17.42
N LEU A 159 -16.43 4.29 -17.56
CA LEU A 159 -15.44 4.70 -16.57
C LEU A 159 -15.56 6.21 -16.26
N GLU A 160 -16.76 6.77 -16.41
CA GLU A 160 -17.04 8.19 -16.13
C GLU A 160 -17.77 8.39 -14.79
N GLY A 161 -17.53 9.54 -14.14
CA GLY A 161 -18.07 9.87 -12.82
C GLY A 161 -17.26 9.27 -11.65
N PRO A 162 -17.80 9.30 -10.42
CA PRO A 162 -17.15 8.70 -9.26
C PRO A 162 -17.11 7.16 -9.37
N LEU A 163 -15.94 6.56 -9.16
CA LEU A 163 -15.70 5.13 -9.37
C LEU A 163 -15.19 4.42 -8.11
N VAL A 164 -15.56 3.15 -7.96
CA VAL A 164 -14.90 2.18 -7.08
C VAL A 164 -14.45 1.00 -7.93
N ILE A 165 -13.15 0.87 -8.17
CA ILE A 165 -12.59 -0.32 -8.81
C ILE A 165 -12.47 -1.43 -7.75
N VAL A 166 -12.90 -2.64 -8.09
CA VAL A 166 -12.77 -3.82 -7.21
C VAL A 166 -11.87 -4.87 -7.85
N THR A 167 -10.77 -5.21 -7.18
CA THR A 167 -9.85 -6.27 -7.60
C THR A 167 -9.96 -7.48 -6.68
N GLY A 168 -10.10 -8.66 -7.28
CA GLY A 168 -10.18 -9.93 -6.59
C GLY A 168 -8.83 -10.61 -6.34
N SER A 169 -8.86 -11.72 -5.59
CA SER A 169 -7.72 -12.59 -5.34
C SER A 169 -7.14 -13.20 -6.62
N GLU A 170 -5.86 -13.58 -6.62
CA GLU A 170 -5.22 -14.22 -7.78
C GLU A 170 -5.77 -15.62 -8.11
N ALA A 171 -6.31 -16.33 -7.11
CA ALA A 171 -6.79 -17.70 -7.26
C ALA A 171 -8.27 -17.77 -7.65
N ASP A 172 -9.15 -17.11 -6.89
CA ASP A 172 -10.61 -17.19 -7.06
C ASP A 172 -11.20 -15.99 -7.83
N GLY A 173 -10.37 -14.99 -8.15
CA GLY A 173 -10.84 -13.69 -8.62
C GLY A 173 -11.66 -12.97 -7.55
N LEU A 174 -12.70 -12.24 -8.00
CA LEU A 174 -13.71 -11.65 -7.12
C LEU A 174 -14.63 -12.74 -6.55
N ALA A 175 -14.98 -12.68 -5.27
CA ALA A 175 -15.95 -13.60 -4.70
C ALA A 175 -17.35 -13.40 -5.33
N MET A 176 -18.14 -14.49 -5.43
CA MET A 176 -19.46 -14.47 -6.08
C MET A 176 -20.39 -13.38 -5.52
N LEU A 177 -20.32 -13.07 -4.23
CA LEU A 177 -21.12 -12.02 -3.62
C LEU A 177 -20.66 -10.63 -4.10
N THR A 178 -19.35 -10.36 -4.06
CA THR A 178 -18.72 -9.12 -4.51
C THR A 178 -19.08 -8.80 -5.96
N ARG A 179 -19.06 -9.81 -6.84
CA ARG A 179 -19.49 -9.70 -8.26
C ARG A 179 -20.92 -9.17 -8.41
N LYS A 180 -21.85 -9.52 -7.50
CA LYS A 180 -23.25 -9.07 -7.52
C LYS A 180 -23.44 -7.62 -7.02
N HIS A 181 -22.45 -7.06 -6.35
CA HIS A 181 -22.48 -5.66 -5.89
C HIS A 181 -21.86 -4.71 -6.93
N CYS A 182 -21.08 -5.23 -7.88
CA CYS A 182 -20.53 -4.50 -9.01
C CYS A 182 -21.64 -4.13 -10.02
N ASP A 183 -21.57 -2.91 -10.57
CA ASP A 183 -22.46 -2.41 -11.63
C ASP A 183 -22.00 -2.86 -13.02
N GLN A 184 -20.68 -3.04 -13.19
CA GLN A 184 -20.07 -3.64 -14.37
C GLN A 184 -19.02 -4.67 -13.93
N LEU A 185 -18.91 -5.76 -14.69
CA LEU A 185 -17.76 -6.68 -14.62
C LEU A 185 -16.92 -6.50 -15.88
N VAL A 186 -15.70 -6.03 -15.70
CA VAL A 186 -14.78 -5.61 -16.77
C VAL A 186 -13.68 -6.65 -16.96
N SER A 187 -13.49 -7.10 -18.21
CA SER A 187 -12.42 -8.00 -18.64
C SER A 187 -11.35 -7.25 -19.45
N ILE A 188 -10.10 -7.70 -19.33
CA ILE A 188 -8.98 -7.18 -20.11
C ILE A 188 -8.71 -8.16 -21.27
N PRO A 189 -8.87 -7.76 -22.55
CA PRO A 189 -8.61 -8.66 -23.67
C PRO A 189 -7.12 -9.08 -23.74
N LEU A 190 -6.86 -10.39 -23.68
CA LEU A 190 -5.51 -10.96 -23.78
C LEU A 190 -5.31 -11.64 -25.14
N ARG A 191 -4.10 -11.50 -25.72
CA ARG A 191 -3.71 -12.15 -26.99
C ARG A 191 -2.79 -13.37 -26.80
N GLY A 192 -2.42 -13.68 -25.56
CA GLY A 192 -1.56 -14.81 -25.21
C GLY A 192 -2.35 -16.05 -24.81
N ALA A 193 -1.66 -17.17 -24.60
CA ALA A 193 -2.27 -18.41 -24.11
C ALA A 193 -2.56 -18.41 -22.59
N THR A 194 -2.00 -17.46 -21.84
CA THR A 194 -2.26 -17.29 -20.40
C THR A 194 -3.67 -16.70 -20.19
N PRO A 195 -4.55 -17.32 -19.39
CA PRO A 195 -5.95 -16.91 -19.27
C PRO A 195 -6.18 -15.65 -18.43
N SER A 196 -5.17 -15.19 -17.68
CA SER A 196 -5.27 -14.07 -16.74
C SER A 196 -3.93 -13.32 -16.61
N LEU A 197 -3.97 -12.18 -15.92
CA LEU A 197 -2.81 -11.43 -15.47
C LEU A 197 -2.74 -11.49 -13.93
N ASN A 198 -1.55 -11.26 -13.37
CA ASN A 198 -1.38 -10.99 -11.95
C ASN A 198 -2.30 -9.84 -11.50
N ALA A 199 -2.88 -9.94 -10.29
CA ALA A 199 -3.90 -9.01 -9.81
C ALA A 199 -3.41 -7.55 -9.78
N SER A 200 -2.16 -7.29 -9.38
CA SER A 200 -1.59 -5.94 -9.38
C SER A 200 -1.41 -5.36 -10.79
N VAL A 201 -0.93 -6.17 -11.75
CA VAL A 201 -0.78 -5.76 -13.16
C VAL A 201 -2.13 -5.47 -13.80
N ALA A 202 -3.13 -6.34 -13.58
CA ALA A 202 -4.47 -6.14 -14.11
C ALA A 202 -5.12 -4.85 -13.54
N THR A 203 -4.94 -4.60 -12.25
CA THR A 203 -5.42 -3.37 -11.59
C THR A 203 -4.73 -2.14 -12.15
N ALA A 204 -3.40 -2.18 -12.35
CA ALA A 204 -2.64 -1.07 -12.91
C ALA A 204 -3.08 -0.71 -14.34
N LEU A 205 -3.46 -1.69 -15.18
CA LEU A 205 -3.98 -1.45 -16.52
C LEU A 205 -5.36 -0.76 -16.49
N LEU A 206 -6.27 -1.20 -15.62
CA LEU A 206 -7.59 -0.57 -15.45
C LEU A 206 -7.47 0.85 -14.86
N LEU A 207 -6.63 1.05 -13.84
CA LEU A 207 -6.30 2.37 -13.29
C LEU A 207 -5.70 3.30 -14.35
N TYR A 208 -4.78 2.79 -15.19
CA TYR A 208 -4.17 3.57 -16.26
C TYR A 208 -5.20 3.96 -17.31
N GLU A 209 -6.15 3.09 -17.66
CA GLU A 209 -7.22 3.41 -18.60
C GLU A 209 -8.19 4.47 -18.03
N VAL A 210 -8.51 4.42 -16.72
CA VAL A 210 -9.26 5.48 -16.03
C VAL A 210 -8.48 6.80 -16.07
N ALA A 211 -7.18 6.79 -15.74
CA ALA A 211 -6.33 7.98 -15.81
C ALA A 211 -6.25 8.58 -17.22
N ARG A 212 -6.10 7.71 -18.24
CA ARG A 212 -6.07 8.03 -19.67
C ARG A 212 -7.38 8.66 -20.16
N ARG A 213 -8.52 8.24 -19.61
CA ARG A 213 -9.85 8.81 -19.87
C ARG A 213 -10.18 10.02 -19.00
N GLY A 214 -9.52 10.19 -17.86
CA GLY A 214 -9.65 11.32 -16.95
C GLY A 214 -8.55 12.36 -17.16
N TRP A 215 -7.80 12.64 -16.09
CA TRP A 215 -6.85 13.75 -15.98
C TRP A 215 -5.75 13.78 -17.06
N MET A 216 -5.38 12.64 -17.65
CA MET A 216 -4.36 12.61 -18.70
C MET A 216 -4.82 13.20 -20.05
N LYS A 217 -6.14 13.31 -20.31
CA LYS A 217 -6.69 13.83 -21.59
C LYS A 217 -6.13 15.22 -21.97
N GLY A 218 -5.74 16.03 -20.99
CA GLY A 218 -5.23 17.39 -21.20
C GLY A 218 -3.71 17.52 -21.42
N LEU A 219 -2.93 16.49 -21.13
CA LEU A 219 -1.47 16.57 -21.07
C LEU A 219 -0.83 16.72 -22.46
N LYS A 220 0.03 17.72 -22.63
CA LYS A 220 0.77 17.95 -23.88
C LYS A 220 2.27 18.13 -23.63
N GLY A 221 3.08 17.25 -24.23
CA GLY A 221 4.54 17.32 -24.15
C GLY A 221 5.07 17.20 -22.72
N GLY A 222 6.04 18.06 -22.37
CA GLY A 222 6.67 18.08 -21.04
C GLY A 222 5.89 18.82 -19.94
N GLN A 223 4.57 18.98 -20.07
CA GLN A 223 3.75 19.57 -19.01
C GLN A 223 3.76 18.65 -17.77
N PRO A 224 3.90 19.21 -16.54
CA PRO A 224 3.82 18.41 -15.33
C PRO A 224 2.40 17.85 -15.14
N ALA A 225 2.31 16.66 -14.54
CA ALA A 225 1.02 16.10 -14.12
C ALA A 225 0.31 17.05 -13.12
N PRO A 226 -1.04 17.12 -13.15
CA PRO A 226 -1.79 17.89 -12.16
C PRO A 226 -1.52 17.37 -10.74
N ARG A 227 -1.56 18.29 -9.76
CA ARG A 227 -1.44 17.91 -8.34
C ARG A 227 -2.76 17.32 -7.86
N LEU A 228 -2.77 16.01 -7.77
CA LEU A 228 -3.85 15.20 -7.22
C LEU A 228 -4.23 15.66 -5.81
N GLN A 229 -5.49 16.01 -5.61
CA GLN A 229 -6.02 16.35 -4.30
C GLN A 229 -6.33 15.05 -3.52
N ARG A 230 -6.07 15.06 -2.21
CA ARG A 230 -6.28 13.88 -1.35
C ARG A 230 -7.37 14.16 -0.32
N PRO A 231 -8.16 13.15 0.08
CA PRO A 231 -8.96 13.22 1.29
C PRO A 231 -8.05 13.65 2.44
N ARG A 232 -8.29 14.82 3.03
CA ARG A 232 -7.61 15.20 4.27
C ARG A 232 -8.11 14.26 5.35
N MET A 233 -7.21 13.42 5.87
CA MET A 233 -7.53 12.58 7.02
C MET A 233 -7.98 13.50 8.16
N PRO A 234 -9.13 13.25 8.81
CA PRO A 234 -9.45 13.93 10.05
C PRO A 234 -8.37 13.53 11.06
N VAL A 235 -7.50 14.47 11.40
CA VAL A 235 -6.55 14.30 12.51
C VAL A 235 -7.37 13.90 13.72
N ALA A 236 -7.05 12.76 14.32
CA ALA A 236 -7.84 12.21 15.41
C ALA A 236 -7.97 13.27 16.51
N ALA A 237 -9.18 13.78 16.71
CA ALA A 237 -9.45 14.79 17.74
C ALA A 237 -8.96 14.22 19.07
N ALA A 238 -7.96 14.87 19.66
CA ALA A 238 -7.22 14.30 20.78
C ALA A 238 -8.19 14.02 21.92
N SER A 239 -8.44 12.73 22.18
CA SER A 239 -9.27 12.28 23.29
C SER A 239 -8.74 12.91 24.57
N GLU A 240 -9.50 13.81 25.19
CA GLU A 240 -9.04 14.51 26.40
C GLU A 240 -8.54 13.48 27.42
N PRO A 241 -7.35 13.67 28.01
CA PRO A 241 -6.83 12.75 29.01
C PRO A 241 -7.72 12.84 30.25
N GLY A 242 -8.67 11.89 30.35
CA GLY A 242 -9.64 11.82 31.43
C GLY A 242 -8.95 11.92 32.80
N PRO A 243 -9.57 12.60 33.77
CA PRO A 243 -8.87 13.07 34.97
C PRO A 243 -8.20 11.93 35.72
N VAL A 244 -6.87 12.00 35.81
CA VAL A 244 -6.06 11.04 36.56
C VAL A 244 -6.55 11.02 38.01
N PRO A 245 -7.01 9.87 38.55
CA PRO A 245 -7.56 9.82 39.89
C PRO A 245 -6.48 10.12 40.92
N SER A 246 -6.59 11.28 41.56
CA SER A 246 -5.69 11.69 42.64
C SER A 246 -5.80 10.70 43.80
N GLN A 247 -4.67 10.07 44.15
CA GLN A 247 -4.59 9.19 45.32
C GLN A 247 -4.58 10.03 46.60
N ALA A 248 -5.76 10.49 47.02
CA ALA A 248 -5.97 11.02 48.36
C ALA A 248 -5.73 9.91 49.40
N ALA A 249 -4.99 10.23 50.45
CA ALA A 249 -4.56 9.24 51.43
C ALA A 249 -5.72 8.65 52.24
N GLN A 250 -5.71 7.34 52.46
CA GLN A 250 -6.38 6.69 53.58
C GLN A 250 -5.34 5.95 54.41
N ALA A 251 -5.24 6.31 55.68
CA ALA A 251 -4.32 5.70 56.62
C ALA A 251 -5.09 4.84 57.63
N GLY A 252 -4.61 3.62 57.85
CA GLY A 252 -5.00 2.77 58.98
C GLY A 252 -6.29 1.95 58.81
N ALA A 253 -6.12 0.64 58.62
CA ALA A 253 -6.48 -0.33 59.65
C ALA A 253 -5.84 -1.70 59.39
N ASP A 254 -5.37 -2.32 60.49
CA ASP A 254 -5.00 -3.72 60.68
C ASP A 254 -3.89 -4.40 59.84
N ARG A 255 -3.13 -5.29 60.48
CA ARG A 255 -1.96 -6.00 59.90
C ARG A 255 -1.63 -7.29 60.69
N PRO A 256 -2.01 -8.47 60.19
CA PRO A 256 -1.40 -9.74 60.60
C PRO A 256 0.01 -9.88 60.01
N GLU A 257 0.95 -10.40 60.79
CA GLU A 257 2.31 -10.73 60.31
C GLU A 257 2.41 -12.15 59.71
N PRO A 258 3.44 -12.45 58.89
CA PRO A 258 3.52 -13.70 58.14
C PRO A 258 3.96 -14.89 59.01
N ALA A 259 3.44 -16.07 58.68
CA ALA A 259 3.86 -17.34 59.29
C ALA A 259 4.69 -18.20 58.31
N GLN A 260 5.91 -18.53 58.72
CA GLN A 260 6.84 -19.51 58.15
C GLN A 260 7.84 -19.93 59.25
N PRO A 261 8.58 -21.05 59.13
CA PRO A 261 8.35 -22.25 58.32
C PRO A 261 8.30 -23.53 59.20
N GLU A 262 8.06 -24.70 58.59
CA GLU A 262 8.62 -25.97 59.09
C GLU A 262 9.26 -26.74 57.93
N ALA A 263 10.23 -27.58 58.24
CA ALA A 263 11.07 -28.31 57.30
C ALA A 263 11.28 -29.76 57.78
N VAL A 264 11.62 -30.66 56.85
CA VAL A 264 12.14 -31.99 57.17
C VAL A 264 13.13 -32.44 56.09
N ASP A 265 14.35 -32.73 56.52
CA ASP A 265 15.42 -33.40 55.79
C ASP A 265 15.03 -34.87 55.51
N ALA A 266 15.58 -35.68 54.60
CA ALA A 266 16.58 -35.67 53.53
C ALA A 266 17.24 -37.08 53.56
N GLU A 267 17.76 -37.56 52.42
CA GLU A 267 18.88 -38.54 52.33
C GLU A 267 18.63 -40.02 52.79
N PRO A 268 19.48 -41.02 52.43
CA PRO A 268 20.50 -41.06 51.35
C PRO A 268 20.63 -42.42 50.56
N LEU A 269 21.63 -42.47 49.66
CA LEU A 269 22.51 -43.62 49.28
C LEU A 269 22.35 -44.44 47.96
N HIS A 270 23.43 -44.32 47.15
CA HIS A 270 24.26 -45.37 46.50
C HIS A 270 23.86 -46.19 45.23
N HIS A 271 24.75 -46.02 44.23
CA HIS A 271 25.45 -47.02 43.39
C HIS A 271 24.74 -48.22 42.74
N GLY A 272 24.94 -48.35 41.42
CA GLY A 272 24.88 -49.62 40.69
C GLY A 272 25.18 -49.43 39.20
N ALA A 273 26.08 -50.23 38.62
CA ALA A 273 26.41 -50.19 37.19
C ALA A 273 26.46 -51.60 36.59
N ALA A 274 25.71 -51.83 35.50
CA ALA A 274 25.90 -52.94 34.55
C ALA A 274 24.99 -52.81 33.31
N GLN A 275 25.46 -53.31 32.18
CA GLN A 275 24.66 -53.89 31.07
C GLN A 275 25.02 -55.41 31.02
N PRO A 276 24.61 -56.25 30.04
CA PRO A 276 23.63 -56.13 28.94
C PRO A 276 22.69 -57.38 28.81
N GLU A 277 22.11 -57.57 27.60
CA GLU A 277 21.67 -58.85 26.96
C GLU A 277 20.21 -59.36 27.09
N GLY A 278 19.82 -60.21 26.12
CA GLY A 278 18.44 -60.71 25.85
C GLY A 278 17.73 -59.90 24.73
N HIS A 279 17.52 -60.31 23.47
CA HIS A 279 17.00 -61.57 22.88
C HIS A 279 15.61 -61.97 23.43
N GLN A 280 14.57 -62.33 22.65
CA GLN A 280 14.29 -62.45 21.20
C GLN A 280 12.72 -62.51 21.03
N LEU A 281 12.00 -62.59 19.90
CA LEU A 281 12.24 -62.84 18.45
C LEU A 281 11.01 -62.32 17.62
N ALA A 282 11.10 -62.34 16.27
CA ALA A 282 10.03 -62.23 15.25
C ALA A 282 9.23 -60.89 15.14
N GLY A 283 8.93 -60.33 13.95
CA GLY A 283 9.42 -60.60 12.58
C GLY A 283 8.30 -60.90 11.56
N LEU A 284 8.31 -60.18 10.42
CA LEU A 284 7.88 -60.62 9.07
C LEU A 284 8.15 -59.51 8.02
N ASP A 285 8.14 -59.85 6.74
CA ASP A 285 8.95 -59.20 5.69
C ASP A 285 8.21 -58.29 4.68
N ALA A 286 9.06 -57.56 3.92
CA ALA A 286 8.85 -57.05 2.55
C ALA A 286 7.93 -55.81 2.35
N SER A 287 8.19 -54.92 1.38
CA SER A 287 9.45 -54.61 0.64
C SER A 287 9.26 -53.32 -0.18
N VAL A 288 10.36 -52.66 -0.57
CA VAL A 288 10.67 -52.17 -1.95
C VAL A 288 12.03 -51.44 -1.93
N GLN A 289 12.77 -51.53 -3.04
CA GLN A 289 14.22 -51.32 -3.11
C GLN A 289 14.65 -49.87 -3.36
N ALA A 290 15.95 -49.60 -3.11
CA ALA A 290 16.66 -48.43 -3.61
C ALA A 290 17.97 -48.84 -4.32
N SER A 291 18.38 -48.10 -5.35
CA SER A 291 19.76 -47.98 -5.89
C SER A 291 19.77 -46.98 -7.05
N GLY A 292 20.85 -46.25 -7.36
CA GLY A 292 22.19 -46.26 -6.77
C GLY A 292 23.03 -45.01 -7.11
N HIS A 293 24.34 -45.10 -6.87
CA HIS A 293 25.36 -44.03 -6.98
C HIS A 293 25.74 -43.68 -8.47
N ALA A 294 26.64 -42.76 -8.83
CA ALA A 294 27.75 -42.12 -8.09
C ALA A 294 28.21 -40.75 -8.65
N GLU A 295 29.25 -40.18 -8.05
CA GLU A 295 29.84 -38.85 -8.32
C GLU A 295 30.81 -38.81 -9.53
N ARG A 296 31.02 -37.61 -10.10
CA ARG A 296 32.36 -36.96 -10.16
C ARG A 296 32.32 -35.53 -10.72
N ALA A 297 33.37 -34.75 -10.44
CA ALA A 297 33.57 -33.40 -10.94
C ALA A 297 34.98 -33.19 -11.53
N VAL A 298 35.07 -32.44 -12.63
CA VAL A 298 36.29 -31.77 -13.17
C VAL A 298 35.83 -30.45 -13.82
N ALA A 299 36.72 -29.46 -13.95
CA ALA A 299 36.37 -28.07 -14.28
C ALA A 299 36.86 -27.59 -15.66
N SER A 300 36.34 -26.42 -16.06
CA SER A 300 36.99 -25.40 -16.92
C SER A 300 37.25 -25.71 -18.41
N ALA A 301 36.46 -25.08 -19.28
CA ALA A 301 36.92 -24.57 -20.57
C ALA A 301 36.19 -23.25 -20.90
N THR A 302 36.87 -22.35 -21.62
CA THR A 302 36.36 -21.02 -22.00
C THR A 302 35.89 -21.04 -23.46
N GLU A 303 34.71 -20.50 -23.75
CA GLU A 303 34.33 -20.17 -25.13
C GLU A 303 33.47 -18.89 -25.19
N ALA A 304 33.54 -18.16 -26.30
CA ALA A 304 33.02 -16.80 -26.44
C ALA A 304 31.64 -16.76 -27.13
N PRO A 305 30.80 -15.75 -26.87
CA PRO A 305 29.55 -15.58 -27.60
C PRO A 305 29.81 -15.26 -29.08
N PRO A 306 29.11 -15.92 -30.04
CA PRO A 306 29.27 -15.64 -31.46
C PRO A 306 28.76 -14.25 -31.84
N ALA A 307 29.30 -13.70 -32.93
CA ALA A 307 29.10 -12.32 -33.35
C ALA A 307 27.67 -12.00 -33.83
N ALA A 308 27.30 -10.72 -33.74
CA ALA A 308 26.00 -10.22 -34.19
C ALA A 308 25.83 -10.30 -35.72
N ALA A 309 24.66 -10.75 -36.17
CA ALA A 309 24.18 -10.57 -37.54
C ALA A 309 23.51 -9.18 -37.70
N PRO A 310 23.58 -8.54 -38.88
CA PRO A 310 23.13 -7.17 -39.08
C PRO A 310 21.59 -7.03 -39.11
N PRO A 311 21.04 -5.83 -38.83
CA PRO A 311 19.61 -5.57 -38.94
C PRO A 311 19.12 -5.67 -40.39
N ALA A 312 17.95 -6.28 -40.58
CA ALA A 312 17.27 -6.33 -41.87
C ALA A 312 16.78 -4.93 -42.30
N ALA A 313 16.78 -4.68 -43.61
CA ALA A 313 16.52 -3.36 -44.17
C ALA A 313 15.06 -2.89 -43.99
N ALA A 314 14.88 -1.57 -43.83
CA ALA A 314 13.56 -0.94 -43.80
C ALA A 314 12.91 -0.91 -45.20
N PRO A 315 11.58 -1.11 -45.32
CA PRO A 315 10.86 -0.85 -46.55
C PRO A 315 10.82 0.67 -46.87
N PRO A 316 10.72 1.05 -48.15
CA PRO A 316 10.88 2.44 -48.58
C PRO A 316 9.67 3.33 -48.25
N ALA A 317 9.92 4.64 -48.14
CA ALA A 317 8.88 5.63 -47.94
C ALA A 317 8.01 5.80 -49.20
N ALA A 318 6.69 5.71 -49.05
CA ALA A 318 5.73 6.12 -50.08
C ALA A 318 5.43 7.62 -49.93
N ALA A 319 5.57 8.37 -51.01
CA ALA A 319 5.28 9.81 -51.03
C ALA A 319 3.76 10.08 -51.10
N ALA A 320 3.33 11.15 -50.43
CA ALA A 320 2.03 11.79 -50.64
C ALA A 320 2.26 13.20 -51.22
N PRO A 321 1.39 13.71 -52.12
CA PRO A 321 1.59 14.99 -52.79
C PRO A 321 1.30 16.20 -51.89
N ALA A 322 1.77 17.36 -52.32
CA ALA A 322 1.46 18.67 -51.74
C ALA A 322 0.24 19.34 -52.43
N THR A 323 -0.01 20.60 -52.04
CA THR A 323 -1.14 21.48 -52.40
C THR A 323 -2.48 21.13 -51.71
N GLU A 324 -3.33 22.09 -51.32
CA GLU A 324 -3.21 23.56 -51.37
C GLU A 324 -4.05 24.22 -50.25
N ALA A 325 -3.78 25.50 -49.97
CA ALA A 325 -4.62 26.34 -49.11
C ALA A 325 -5.26 27.47 -49.95
N PRO A 326 -6.37 28.03 -49.48
CA PRO A 326 -6.58 29.47 -49.65
C PRO A 326 -6.84 30.19 -48.31
N ALA A 327 -6.62 31.50 -48.30
CA ALA A 327 -6.81 32.37 -47.15
C ALA A 327 -8.29 32.77 -46.92
N GLY A 328 -8.59 33.27 -45.72
CA GLY A 328 -9.92 33.76 -45.32
C GLY A 328 -9.83 34.68 -44.10
N GLU A 329 -9.49 35.95 -44.34
CA GLU A 329 -9.24 36.98 -43.33
C GLU A 329 -10.48 37.87 -43.12
N ALA A 330 -10.99 37.98 -41.87
CA ALA A 330 -12.00 38.98 -41.52
C ALA A 330 -12.15 39.25 -40.00
N ALA A 331 -11.80 40.49 -39.61
CA ALA A 331 -12.41 41.37 -38.60
C ALA A 331 -13.01 40.85 -37.27
N ILE A 332 -12.52 41.46 -36.17
CA ILE A 332 -13.13 41.53 -34.83
C ILE A 332 -14.10 42.74 -34.77
N PRO A 333 -15.20 42.68 -33.98
CA PRO A 333 -15.81 43.84 -33.35
C PRO A 333 -15.62 43.82 -31.81
N GLU A 334 -15.32 44.97 -31.22
CA GLU A 334 -14.99 45.12 -29.78
C GLU A 334 -16.14 45.71 -28.93
N THR A 335 -16.06 45.50 -27.60
CA THR A 335 -16.64 46.33 -26.52
C THR A 335 -18.18 46.41 -26.36
N PRO A 336 -18.71 46.85 -25.19
CA PRO A 336 -18.03 47.30 -23.96
C PRO A 336 -18.32 46.51 -22.67
N LEU A 337 -17.53 46.80 -21.63
CA LEU A 337 -17.77 46.43 -20.24
C LEU A 337 -18.82 47.36 -19.59
N PRO A 338 -19.58 46.90 -18.58
CA PRO A 338 -20.21 47.77 -17.57
C PRO A 338 -19.23 48.08 -16.42
N GLU A 339 -19.27 49.30 -15.90
CA GLU A 339 -18.48 49.77 -14.75
C GLU A 339 -19.19 49.53 -13.39
N PRO A 340 -18.51 49.69 -12.23
CA PRO A 340 -18.96 49.12 -10.96
C PRO A 340 -20.09 49.91 -10.27
N VAL A 341 -20.89 49.20 -9.48
CA VAL A 341 -21.82 49.78 -8.51
C VAL A 341 -21.31 49.45 -7.11
N SER A 342 -21.12 50.47 -6.28
CA SER A 342 -20.77 50.32 -4.87
C SER A 342 -22.03 50.30 -4.01
N ASP A 343 -22.11 49.37 -3.07
CA ASP A 343 -22.85 49.58 -1.83
C ASP A 343 -22.20 48.81 -0.68
N ALA A 344 -22.09 49.45 0.47
CA ALA A 344 -21.65 48.86 1.73
C ALA A 344 -22.63 49.27 2.82
N PRO A 345 -22.85 48.42 3.82
CA PRO A 345 -22.72 48.95 5.18
C PRO A 345 -22.16 47.97 6.22
N ALA A 346 -21.80 48.56 7.36
CA ALA A 346 -21.68 47.94 8.69
C ALA A 346 -20.68 46.78 8.86
N GLY A 347 -19.53 47.11 9.45
CA GLY A 347 -18.49 46.12 9.77
C GLY A 347 -18.87 45.12 10.86
N GLN A 348 -18.17 43.98 10.86
CA GLN A 348 -18.16 43.01 11.95
C GLN A 348 -16.80 43.02 12.66
N VAL A 349 -16.80 42.50 13.88
CA VAL A 349 -15.62 42.43 14.77
C VAL A 349 -14.61 41.43 14.17
N PRO A 350 -13.29 41.66 14.27
CA PRO A 350 -12.32 40.61 13.95
C PRO A 350 -12.49 39.45 14.95
N ASP A 351 -12.92 38.29 14.47
CA ASP A 351 -12.88 37.06 15.24
C ASP A 351 -11.45 36.76 15.69
N ALA A 352 -11.31 36.28 16.92
CA ALA A 352 -10.00 35.92 17.47
C ALA A 352 -9.42 34.73 16.68
N GLU A 353 -8.10 34.76 16.45
CA GLU A 353 -7.40 33.60 15.89
C GLU A 353 -7.70 32.35 16.74
N PRO A 354 -8.16 31.24 16.16
CA PRO A 354 -8.29 30.00 16.91
C PRO A 354 -6.90 29.58 17.38
N ALA A 355 -6.75 29.36 18.69
CA ALA A 355 -5.48 28.96 19.28
C ALA A 355 -4.91 27.73 18.52
N PRO A 356 -3.60 27.69 18.24
CA PRO A 356 -3.00 26.60 17.48
C PRO A 356 -3.33 25.26 18.14
N ALA A 357 -3.86 24.34 17.34
CA ALA A 357 -4.18 23.00 17.81
C ALA A 357 -2.95 22.35 18.43
N PRO A 358 -3.09 21.57 19.52
CA PRO A 358 -1.95 20.90 20.15
C PRO A 358 -1.26 20.01 19.13
N GLU A 359 -0.01 20.32 18.81
CA GLU A 359 0.80 19.53 17.87
C GLU A 359 0.96 18.11 18.42
N ASP A 360 0.79 17.09 17.56
CA ASP A 360 1.24 15.74 17.90
C ASP A 360 2.76 15.78 18.13
N PRO A 361 3.24 15.55 19.37
CA PRO A 361 4.66 15.68 19.70
C PRO A 361 5.53 14.65 18.98
N TRP A 362 4.93 13.64 18.35
CA TRP A 362 5.61 12.64 17.52
C TRP A 362 5.30 12.78 16.02
N GLY A 363 4.35 13.64 15.63
CA GLY A 363 3.85 13.75 14.27
C GLY A 363 4.92 14.21 13.29
N ALA A 364 5.66 15.28 13.64
CA ALA A 364 6.80 15.76 12.87
C ALA A 364 7.93 14.71 12.77
N THR A 365 8.25 14.04 13.88
CA THR A 365 9.28 12.98 13.93
C THR A 365 8.89 11.76 13.09
N ARG A 366 7.61 11.35 13.12
CA ARG A 366 7.07 10.27 12.29
C ARG A 366 7.08 10.65 10.81
N ALA A 367 6.65 11.86 10.46
CA ALA A 367 6.70 12.35 9.08
C ALA A 367 8.13 12.36 8.52
N ALA A 368 9.11 12.82 9.32
CA ALA A 368 10.53 12.79 8.94
C ALA A 368 11.08 11.36 8.82
N ALA A 369 10.72 10.46 9.73
CA ALA A 369 11.09 9.04 9.69
C ALA A 369 10.57 8.35 8.41
N LEU A 370 9.32 8.59 8.04
CA LEU A 370 8.68 8.01 6.86
C LEU A 370 9.19 8.64 5.56
N SER A 371 9.48 9.95 5.55
CA SER A 371 10.21 10.62 4.46
C SER A 371 11.59 9.99 4.25
N PHE A 372 12.34 9.76 5.33
CA PHE A 372 13.65 9.08 5.27
C PHE A 372 13.55 7.67 4.67
N ALA A 373 12.55 6.86 5.07
CA ALA A 373 12.35 5.53 4.49
C ALA A 373 12.05 5.58 2.98
N ARG A 374 11.13 6.47 2.55
CA ARG A 374 10.82 6.70 1.13
C ARG A 374 12.09 7.07 0.34
N ASP A 375 12.87 8.03 0.85
CA ASP A 375 13.99 8.63 0.12
C ASP A 375 15.25 7.73 0.08
N VAL A 376 15.25 6.63 0.83
CA VAL A 376 16.26 5.55 0.80
C VAL A 376 15.71 4.25 0.18
N GLN A 377 14.43 4.21 -0.25
CA GLN A 377 13.77 3.06 -0.88
C GLN A 377 13.71 1.80 0.03
N LEU A 378 13.38 2.01 1.31
CA LEU A 378 13.33 0.97 2.34
C LEU A 378 12.17 -0.01 2.19
#